data_AF-A0A4R4VMQ1-F1
#
_entry.id   AF-A0A4R4VMQ1-F1
#
_cell.length_a   1.000
_cell.length_b   1.000
_cell.length_c   1.000
_cell.angle_alpha   90.00
_cell.angle_beta   90.00
_cell.angle_gamma   90.00
#
_symmetry.space_group_name_H-M   'P 1'
#
loop_
_entity.id
_entity.type
_entity.pdbx_description
1 polymer ?
#
loop_
_entity_poly.entity_id
_entity_poly.type
_entity_poly.pdbx_seq_one_letter_code
_entity_poly.pdbx_strand_id
1 'polypeptide(L)'
;MNLQEDRRSRRGGGIGGQPALGGHDLAHRRQRIRRRPAGSTRTLRPRDRTHDRGLTELDKPCLIPVISSRADQQQLHSIRMLLEHQDRPVVIRTQHPSSIASDLPQEIERIAAALHRGPEAFRIVFDEGYLEAVEQHRVDALAQSINKVLTAGFTSVSLLSGSTPPKRTNYETHIRPRAEVQLWEAVR
;
A
#
# COMPACT_ATOMS: atom_id res chain seq x y z
N MET A 1 -21.03 -51.39 10.87
CA MET A 1 -20.02 -52.47 10.88
C MET A 1 -19.61 -52.75 9.45
N ASN A 2 -18.41 -52.32 9.06
CA ASN A 2 -17.56 -53.02 8.10
C ASN A 2 -16.15 -52.42 8.20
N LEU A 3 -15.22 -53.29 8.59
CA LEU A 3 -13.78 -53.08 8.55
C LEU A 3 -13.32 -53.14 7.10
N GLN A 4 -12.42 -52.25 6.69
CA GLN A 4 -11.23 -52.69 5.97
C GLN A 4 -10.15 -51.59 5.93
N GLU A 5 -9.01 -51.97 6.49
CA GLU A 5 -7.72 -51.31 6.42
C GLU A 5 -7.24 -51.23 4.96
N ASP A 6 -6.54 -50.16 4.59
CA ASP A 6 -5.44 -50.32 3.65
C ASP A 6 -4.22 -49.49 4.09
N ARG A 7 -3.14 -50.24 4.32
CA ARG A 7 -1.82 -49.81 4.75
C ARG A 7 -0.91 -49.82 3.53
N ARG A 8 -0.46 -48.65 3.04
CA ARG A 8 0.78 -48.52 2.25
C ARG A 8 1.37 -47.14 2.54
N SER A 9 2.34 -46.97 3.44
CA SER A 9 3.73 -47.43 3.40
C SER A 9 4.42 -47.12 2.07
N ARG A 10 5.06 -45.95 1.98
CA ARG A 10 6.27 -45.74 1.19
C ARG A 10 7.28 -44.87 1.94
N ARG A 11 8.33 -45.57 2.38
CA ARG A 11 9.63 -45.03 2.75
C ARG A 11 10.38 -44.53 1.51
N GLY A 12 11.22 -43.53 1.72
CA GLY A 12 12.29 -43.08 0.83
C GLY A 12 12.71 -41.69 1.30
N GLY A 13 13.79 -41.45 2.03
CA GLY A 13 15.10 -42.09 1.94
C GLY A 13 15.95 -41.29 0.94
N GLY A 14 16.53 -40.19 1.40
CA GLY A 14 17.38 -39.32 0.60
C GLY A 14 18.34 -38.54 1.50
N ILE A 15 19.43 -39.21 1.88
CA ILE A 15 20.62 -38.65 2.53
C ILE A 15 21.55 -38.14 1.42
N GLY A 16 22.14 -36.96 1.61
CA GLY A 16 23.21 -36.41 0.77
C GLY A 16 22.93 -34.97 0.37
N GLY A 17 23.80 -33.98 0.57
CA GLY A 17 25.11 -33.94 1.20
C GLY A 17 25.52 -32.47 1.29
N GLN A 18 26.10 -32.09 2.43
CA GLN A 18 27.11 -31.02 2.48
C GLN A 18 28.43 -31.67 2.04
N PRO A 19 29.29 -31.02 1.24
CA PRO A 19 30.04 -29.85 1.73
C PRO A 19 30.40 -28.81 0.66
N ALA A 20 30.80 -27.61 1.08
CA ALA A 20 32.03 -26.95 0.61
C ALA A 20 32.12 -25.54 1.20
N LEU A 21 32.97 -25.42 2.21
CA LEU A 21 33.59 -24.18 2.64
C LEU A 21 34.43 -23.65 1.47
N GLY A 22 33.93 -22.62 0.80
CA GLY A 22 34.60 -21.94 -0.30
C GLY A 22 35.01 -20.53 0.10
N GLY A 23 36.29 -20.39 0.45
CA GLY A 23 37.13 -19.25 0.05
C GLY A 23 36.67 -17.84 0.38
N HIS A 24 37.23 -17.30 1.46
CA HIS A 24 37.43 -15.86 1.62
C HIS A 24 38.32 -15.35 0.48
N ASP A 25 37.75 -14.58 -0.46
CA ASP A 25 38.50 -13.76 -1.39
C ASP A 25 38.20 -12.27 -1.12
N LEU A 26 39.00 -11.72 -0.20
CA LEU A 26 39.05 -10.29 0.14
C LEU A 26 39.84 -9.55 -0.96
N ALA A 27 39.25 -9.45 -2.14
CA ALA A 27 39.79 -8.64 -3.21
C ALA A 27 39.55 -7.15 -2.93
N HIS A 28 40.65 -6.48 -2.57
CA HIS A 28 40.79 -5.03 -2.44
C HIS A 28 40.24 -4.25 -3.66
N ARG A 29 38.96 -3.91 -3.65
CA ARG A 29 38.40 -2.95 -4.62
C ARG A 29 38.53 -1.54 -4.08
N ARG A 30 39.73 -0.96 -4.27
CA ARG A 30 39.98 0.49 -4.14
C ARG A 30 39.06 1.24 -5.10
N GLN A 31 37.89 1.65 -4.63
CA GLN A 31 37.04 2.61 -5.33
C GLN A 31 37.76 3.96 -5.30
N ARG A 32 38.38 4.30 -6.45
CA ARG A 32 38.83 5.66 -6.74
C ARG A 32 37.61 6.57 -6.67
N ILE A 33 37.54 7.35 -5.60
CA ILE A 33 36.68 8.52 -5.46
C ILE A 33 37.08 9.48 -6.59
N ARG A 34 36.40 9.38 -7.73
CA ARG A 34 36.44 10.43 -8.75
C ARG A 34 35.76 11.65 -8.15
N ARG A 35 36.58 12.62 -7.72
CA ARG A 35 36.17 13.98 -7.40
C ARG A 35 35.30 14.48 -8.56
N ARG A 36 33.99 14.58 -8.33
CA ARG A 36 33.09 15.31 -9.22
C ARG A 36 33.55 16.77 -9.24
N PRO A 37 33.73 17.39 -10.40
CA PRO A 37 33.93 18.83 -10.47
C PRO A 37 32.71 19.53 -9.85
N ALA A 38 32.96 20.59 -9.10
CA ALA A 38 31.97 21.49 -8.55
C ALA A 38 31.14 22.09 -9.70
N GLY A 39 30.10 21.36 -10.11
CA GLY A 39 29.11 21.80 -11.06
C GLY A 39 28.27 22.87 -10.40
N SER A 40 28.55 24.11 -10.78
CA SER A 40 27.65 25.27 -10.81
C SER A 40 26.35 25.08 -10.04
N THR A 41 26.28 25.71 -8.87
CA THR A 41 25.02 26.04 -8.20
C THR A 41 24.20 26.92 -9.13
N ARG A 42 23.52 26.28 -10.08
CA ARG A 42 22.43 26.86 -10.84
C ARG A 42 21.38 27.19 -9.80
N THR A 43 21.39 28.46 -9.38
CA THR A 43 20.39 29.08 -8.54
C THR A 43 19.04 28.73 -9.17
N LEU A 44 18.36 27.76 -8.57
CA LEU A 44 16.96 27.52 -8.79
C LEU A 44 16.30 28.81 -8.35
N ARG A 45 16.03 29.71 -9.31
CA ARG A 45 15.12 30.81 -9.11
C ARG A 45 13.87 30.19 -8.52
N PRO A 46 13.44 30.57 -7.32
CA PRO A 46 12.13 30.20 -6.84
C PRO A 46 11.18 30.65 -7.94
N ARG A 47 10.50 29.69 -8.59
CA ARG A 47 9.28 30.04 -9.31
C ARG A 47 8.39 30.55 -8.21
N ASP A 48 8.35 31.87 -8.11
CA ASP A 48 7.39 32.62 -7.35
C ASP A 48 6.03 32.33 -7.98
N ARG A 49 5.51 31.12 -7.71
CA ARG A 49 4.09 30.89 -7.66
C ARG A 49 3.67 31.65 -6.42
N THR A 50 3.47 32.94 -6.59
CA THR A 50 2.48 33.69 -5.83
C THR A 50 1.16 32.96 -6.06
N HIS A 51 1.00 31.84 -5.36
CA HIS A 51 -0.30 31.45 -4.87
C HIS A 51 -0.69 32.63 -4.02
N ASP A 52 -1.42 33.53 -4.66
CA ASP A 52 -2.48 34.32 -4.07
C ASP A 52 -3.33 33.36 -3.24
N ARG A 53 -2.81 32.97 -2.06
CA ARG A 53 -3.56 32.28 -1.02
C ARG A 53 -4.37 33.38 -0.38
N GLY A 54 -5.40 33.79 -1.11
CA GLY A 54 -6.46 34.62 -0.59
C GLY A 54 -6.91 34.00 0.72
N LEU A 55 -6.64 34.72 1.81
CA LEU A 55 -7.22 34.50 3.13
C LEU A 55 -8.76 34.70 3.11
N THR A 56 -9.36 34.81 1.93
CA THR A 56 -10.78 34.99 1.64
C THR A 56 -11.51 33.69 1.27
N GLU A 57 -10.83 32.55 1.10
CA GLU A 57 -11.46 31.22 0.90
C GLU A 57 -11.59 30.37 2.19
N LEU A 58 -11.45 30.98 3.37
CA LEU A 58 -11.56 30.27 4.65
C LEU A 58 -13.00 29.84 5.02
N ASP A 59 -14.02 30.27 4.26
CA ASP A 59 -15.43 30.00 4.59
C ASP A 59 -15.92 28.62 4.15
N LYS A 60 -15.09 27.80 3.47
CA LYS A 60 -15.49 26.45 3.06
C LYS A 60 -14.53 25.41 3.64
N PRO A 61 -15.03 24.40 4.37
CA PRO A 61 -14.18 23.35 4.91
C PRO A 61 -13.41 22.65 3.79
N CYS A 62 -12.11 22.42 4.04
CA CYS A 62 -11.26 21.62 3.17
C CYS A 62 -11.59 20.13 3.36
N LEU A 63 -12.78 19.73 2.92
CA LEU A 63 -13.19 18.33 2.85
C LEU A 63 -12.46 17.65 1.68
N ILE A 64 -11.80 16.55 1.96
CA ILE A 64 -11.23 15.65 0.96
C ILE A 64 -12.18 14.45 0.84
N PRO A 65 -12.82 14.23 -0.31
CA PRO A 65 -13.72 13.09 -0.46
C PRO A 65 -12.94 11.78 -0.35
N VAL A 66 -13.43 10.89 0.52
CA VAL A 66 -12.93 9.52 0.67
C VAL A 66 -14.00 8.57 0.15
N ILE A 67 -13.67 7.80 -0.88
CA ILE A 67 -14.58 6.84 -1.52
C ILE A 67 -14.07 5.43 -1.33
N SER A 68 -14.99 4.47 -1.19
CA SER A 68 -14.62 3.05 -1.25
C SER A 68 -14.19 2.68 -2.66
N SER A 69 -13.23 1.76 -2.82
CA SER A 69 -12.93 1.17 -4.16
C SER A 69 -14.15 0.48 -4.78
N ARG A 70 -15.12 0.11 -3.94
CA ARG A 70 -16.42 -0.50 -4.31
C ARG A 70 -17.58 0.49 -4.33
N ALA A 71 -17.31 1.78 -4.36
CA ALA A 71 -18.36 2.79 -4.42
C ALA A 71 -19.30 2.55 -5.61
N ASP A 72 -20.60 2.61 -5.34
CA ASP A 72 -21.63 2.47 -6.37
C ASP A 72 -21.74 3.72 -7.24
N GLN A 73 -22.57 3.66 -8.29
CA GLN A 73 -22.72 4.78 -9.23
C GLN A 73 -23.37 6.01 -8.58
N GLN A 74 -24.25 5.83 -7.59
CA GLN A 74 -24.92 6.95 -6.92
C GLN A 74 -23.92 7.73 -6.04
N GLN A 75 -23.06 7.02 -5.32
CA GLN A 75 -21.96 7.62 -4.56
C GLN A 75 -21.00 8.36 -5.49
N LEU A 76 -20.58 7.75 -6.59
CA LEU A 76 -19.68 8.37 -7.56
C LEU A 76 -20.29 9.61 -8.22
N HIS A 77 -21.58 9.58 -8.55
CA HIS A 77 -22.30 10.74 -9.06
C HIS A 77 -22.31 11.89 -8.05
N SER A 78 -22.59 11.60 -6.77
CA SER A 78 -22.61 12.62 -5.70
C SER A 78 -21.24 13.27 -5.51
N ILE A 79 -20.17 12.47 -5.57
CA ILE A 79 -18.79 12.96 -5.49
C ILE A 79 -18.43 13.77 -6.72
N ARG A 80 -18.84 13.34 -7.92
CA ARG A 80 -18.63 14.12 -9.13
C ARG A 80 -19.27 15.50 -9.04
N MET A 81 -20.53 15.59 -8.58
CA MET A 81 -21.20 16.88 -8.37
C MET A 81 -20.41 17.78 -7.40
N LEU A 82 -19.87 17.21 -6.32
CA LEU A 82 -18.99 17.95 -5.39
C LEU A 82 -17.72 18.49 -6.10
N LEU A 83 -17.11 17.68 -6.97
CA LEU A 83 -15.89 18.05 -7.71
C LEU A 83 -16.14 19.04 -8.85
N GLU A 84 -17.35 19.09 -9.40
CA GLU A 84 -17.74 20.09 -10.41
C GLU A 84 -17.81 21.50 -9.82
N HIS A 85 -18.13 21.63 -8.53
CA HIS A 85 -18.14 22.91 -7.83
C HIS A 85 -16.76 23.37 -7.37
N GLN A 86 -15.85 22.44 -7.05
CA GLN A 86 -14.50 22.77 -6.60
C GLN A 86 -13.52 21.63 -6.86
N ASP A 87 -12.42 21.93 -7.54
CA ASP A 87 -11.36 20.97 -7.82
C ASP A 87 -10.64 20.53 -6.54
N ARG A 88 -10.62 19.21 -6.28
CA ARG A 88 -10.10 18.63 -5.04
C ARG A 88 -9.49 17.24 -5.31
N PRO A 89 -8.43 16.85 -4.59
CA PRO A 89 -7.93 15.49 -4.66
C PRO A 89 -8.97 14.51 -4.07
N VAL A 90 -9.01 13.29 -4.60
CA VAL A 90 -9.91 12.23 -4.13
C VAL A 90 -9.10 11.11 -3.51
N VAL A 91 -9.56 10.57 -2.39
CA VAL A 91 -8.96 9.40 -1.74
C VAL A 91 -9.81 8.17 -2.02
N ILE A 92 -9.21 7.14 -2.62
CA ILE A 92 -9.83 5.82 -2.77
C ILE A 92 -9.34 4.93 -1.63
N ARG A 93 -10.25 4.47 -0.78
CA ARG A 93 -9.99 3.54 0.32
C ARG A 93 -10.37 2.13 -0.10
N THR A 94 -9.37 1.25 -0.13
CA THR A 94 -9.53 -0.17 -0.42
C THR A 94 -9.50 -0.95 0.89
N GLN A 95 -10.61 -1.59 1.25
CA GLN A 95 -10.72 -2.35 2.50
C GLN A 95 -10.31 -3.80 2.30
N HIS A 96 -9.53 -4.32 3.24
CA HIS A 96 -9.01 -5.71 3.25
C HIS A 96 -8.39 -6.16 1.92
N PRO A 97 -7.46 -5.38 1.34
CA PRO A 97 -6.89 -5.69 0.03
C PRO A 97 -6.14 -7.02 0.02
N SER A 98 -5.56 -7.47 1.14
CA SER A 98 -4.92 -8.79 1.24
C SER A 98 -5.87 -9.99 1.22
N SER A 99 -7.15 -9.80 1.55
CA SER A 99 -8.12 -10.89 1.75
C SER A 99 -8.95 -11.22 0.52
N ILE A 100 -8.93 -10.36 -0.50
CA ILE A 100 -9.78 -10.50 -1.68
C ILE A 100 -8.88 -10.45 -2.90
N ALA A 101 -9.07 -11.40 -3.83
CA ALA A 101 -8.59 -11.30 -5.20
C ALA A 101 -9.31 -10.11 -5.87
N SER A 102 -8.90 -8.90 -5.50
CA SER A 102 -9.49 -7.66 -5.98
C SER A 102 -8.86 -7.34 -7.32
N ASP A 103 -9.69 -7.07 -8.32
CA ASP A 103 -9.26 -6.43 -9.53
C ASP A 103 -9.16 -4.91 -9.29
N LEU A 104 -8.33 -4.55 -8.30
CA LEU A 104 -8.18 -3.18 -7.86
C LEU A 104 -7.84 -2.20 -9.01
N PRO A 105 -6.98 -2.57 -9.98
CA PRO A 105 -6.78 -1.73 -11.17
C PRO A 105 -8.08 -1.42 -11.91
N GLN A 106 -8.91 -2.44 -12.21
CA GLN A 106 -10.20 -2.22 -12.88
C GLN A 106 -11.19 -1.41 -12.01
N GLU A 107 -11.23 -1.66 -10.71
CA GLU A 107 -12.07 -0.87 -9.78
C GLU A 107 -11.68 0.61 -9.80
N ILE A 108 -10.37 0.91 -9.81
CA ILE A 108 -9.88 2.29 -9.86
C ILE A 108 -10.12 2.91 -11.24
N GLU A 109 -9.89 2.20 -12.34
CA GLU A 109 -10.18 2.69 -13.69
C GLU A 109 -11.67 3.06 -13.85
N ARG A 110 -12.56 2.22 -13.32
CA ARG A 110 -14.00 2.49 -13.28
C ARG A 110 -14.32 3.78 -12.50
N ILE A 111 -13.70 3.98 -11.35
CA ILE A 111 -13.87 5.19 -10.53
C ILE A 111 -13.33 6.42 -11.27
N ALA A 112 -12.13 6.33 -11.84
CA ALA A 112 -11.50 7.40 -12.60
C ALA A 112 -12.36 7.84 -13.79
N ALA A 113 -12.90 6.86 -14.54
CA ALA A 113 -13.83 7.09 -15.63
C ALA A 113 -15.12 7.77 -15.15
N ALA A 114 -15.74 7.29 -14.06
CA ALA A 114 -16.98 7.86 -13.54
C ALA A 114 -16.84 9.31 -13.04
N LEU A 115 -15.66 9.65 -12.52
CA LEU A 115 -15.36 11.00 -12.01
C LEU A 115 -14.75 11.92 -13.08
N HIS A 116 -14.46 11.40 -14.28
CA HIS A 116 -13.77 12.11 -15.37
C HIS A 116 -12.42 12.70 -14.96
N ARG A 117 -11.59 11.92 -14.25
CA ARG A 117 -10.27 12.36 -13.77
C ARG A 117 -9.17 11.36 -14.11
N GLY A 118 -7.95 11.86 -14.31
CA GLY A 118 -6.77 11.02 -14.46
C GLY A 118 -6.25 10.45 -13.12
N PRO A 119 -5.36 9.45 -13.16
CA PRO A 119 -4.78 8.82 -11.97
C PRO A 119 -4.09 9.81 -11.03
N GLU A 120 -3.56 10.92 -11.54
CA GLU A 120 -2.89 11.97 -10.79
C GLU A 120 -3.82 12.77 -9.85
N ALA A 121 -5.14 12.65 -9.98
CA ALA A 121 -6.12 13.26 -9.09
C ALA A 121 -6.43 12.38 -7.85
N PHE A 122 -5.95 11.13 -7.85
CA PHE A 122 -6.30 10.14 -6.84
C PHE A 122 -5.13 9.81 -5.90
N ARG A 123 -5.49 9.61 -4.63
CA ARG A 123 -4.65 9.00 -3.60
C ARG A 123 -5.26 7.69 -3.18
N ILE A 124 -4.45 6.64 -3.03
CA ILE A 124 -4.94 5.32 -2.66
C ILE A 124 -4.57 5.02 -1.22
N VAL A 125 -5.55 4.57 -0.43
CA VAL A 125 -5.36 4.08 0.94
C VAL A 125 -5.72 2.60 0.98
N PHE A 126 -4.71 1.75 1.16
CA PHE A 126 -4.89 0.35 1.49
C PHE A 126 -5.21 0.25 2.97
N ASP A 127 -6.41 -0.20 3.32
CA ASP A 127 -6.86 -0.32 4.70
C ASP A 127 -7.01 -1.78 5.08
N GLU A 128 -6.03 -2.29 5.81
CA GLU A 128 -6.02 -3.66 6.32
C GLU A 128 -6.86 -3.83 7.60
N GLY A 129 -7.41 -2.73 8.15
CA GLY A 129 -8.15 -2.75 9.39
C GLY A 129 -7.31 -3.25 10.56
N TYR A 130 -7.98 -3.80 11.58
CA TYR A 130 -7.30 -4.40 12.73
C TYR A 130 -6.68 -5.75 12.37
N LEU A 131 -5.42 -5.94 12.77
CA LEU A 131 -4.68 -7.19 12.59
C LEU A 131 -4.28 -7.75 13.94
N GLU A 132 -4.58 -9.03 14.17
CA GLU A 132 -4.11 -9.75 15.35
C GLU A 132 -2.69 -10.28 15.14
N ALA A 133 -2.40 -10.78 13.94
CA ALA A 133 -1.08 -11.24 13.51
C ALA A 133 -0.85 -10.89 12.03
N VAL A 134 0.42 -10.83 11.64
CA VAL A 134 0.83 -10.66 10.24
C VAL A 134 1.15 -12.02 9.65
N GLU A 135 0.49 -12.36 8.55
CA GLU A 135 0.70 -13.61 7.83
C GLU A 135 1.44 -13.32 6.51
N GLN A 136 2.47 -14.09 6.20
CA GLN A 136 3.33 -13.82 5.03
C GLN A 136 2.54 -13.74 3.72
N HIS A 137 1.58 -14.64 3.50
CA HIS A 137 0.78 -14.63 2.28
C HIS A 137 -0.06 -13.35 2.12
N ARG A 138 -0.46 -12.72 3.24
CA ARG A 138 -1.16 -11.43 3.22
C ARG A 138 -0.24 -10.28 2.89
N VAL A 139 0.98 -10.29 3.43
CA VAL A 139 2.04 -9.33 3.07
C VAL A 139 2.31 -9.41 1.56
N ASP A 140 2.48 -10.61 1.02
CA ASP A 140 2.76 -10.81 -0.39
C ASP A 140 1.61 -10.31 -1.27
N ALA A 141 0.36 -10.61 -0.92
CA ALA A 141 -0.83 -10.14 -1.63
C ALA A 141 -0.96 -8.60 -1.59
N LEU A 142 -0.70 -7.99 -0.44
CA LEU A 142 -0.72 -6.54 -0.27
C LEU A 142 0.40 -5.88 -1.09
N ALA A 143 1.63 -6.38 -1.00
CA ALA A 143 2.77 -5.86 -1.76
C ALA A 143 2.53 -5.95 -3.28
N GLN A 144 1.97 -7.05 -3.76
CA GLN A 144 1.57 -7.19 -5.17
C GLN A 144 0.52 -6.15 -5.57
N SER A 145 -0.48 -5.91 -4.73
CA SER A 145 -1.54 -4.92 -4.99
C SER A 145 -0.98 -3.49 -5.01
N ILE A 146 -0.11 -3.15 -4.06
CA ILE A 146 0.59 -1.87 -4.01
C ILE A 146 1.43 -1.68 -5.27
N ASN A 147 2.21 -2.68 -5.69
CA ASN A 147 3.04 -2.61 -6.89
C ASN A 147 2.22 -2.36 -8.16
N LYS A 148 1.09 -3.06 -8.33
CA LYS A 148 0.16 -2.83 -9.46
C LYS A 148 -0.32 -1.37 -9.48
N VAL A 149 -0.73 -0.85 -8.32
CA VAL A 149 -1.20 0.54 -8.20
C VAL A 149 -0.08 1.54 -8.48
N LEU A 150 1.13 1.34 -7.95
CA LEU A 150 2.27 2.24 -8.18
C LEU A 150 2.61 2.40 -9.66
N THR A 151 2.43 1.34 -10.46
CA THR A 151 2.69 1.41 -11.92
C THR A 151 1.66 2.23 -12.70
N ALA A 152 0.50 2.53 -12.13
CA ALA A 152 -0.60 3.22 -12.81
C ALA A 152 -0.57 4.76 -12.67
N GLY A 153 0.42 5.34 -11.97
CA GLY A 153 0.65 6.79 -11.97
C GLY A 153 -0.13 7.61 -10.94
N PHE A 154 -0.63 7.00 -9.86
CA PHE A 154 -1.30 7.72 -8.77
C PHE A 154 -0.36 8.65 -8.00
N THR A 155 -0.90 9.73 -7.41
CA THR A 155 -0.10 10.72 -6.68
C THR A 155 0.58 10.13 -5.44
N SER A 156 -0.14 9.28 -4.71
CA SER A 156 0.35 8.69 -3.48
C SER A 156 -0.39 7.41 -3.14
N VAL A 157 0.35 6.45 -2.58
CA VAL A 157 -0.19 5.23 -1.98
C VAL A 157 0.12 5.27 -0.48
N SER A 158 -0.84 4.92 0.35
CA SER A 158 -0.69 4.85 1.81
C SER A 158 -1.29 3.56 2.33
N LEU A 159 -0.70 3.03 3.40
CA LEU A 159 -1.18 1.84 4.09
C LEU A 159 -1.69 2.24 5.48
N LEU A 160 -2.92 1.85 5.77
CA LEU A 160 -3.57 2.00 7.06
C LEU A 160 -3.73 0.61 7.70
N SER A 161 -3.30 0.49 8.94
CA SER A 161 -3.52 -0.68 9.78
C SER A 161 -3.93 -0.23 11.17
N GLY A 162 -5.02 -0.81 11.68
CA GLY A 162 -5.65 -0.45 12.93
C GLY A 162 -5.03 -1.19 14.12
N SER A 163 -4.84 -0.46 15.22
CA SER A 163 -4.30 -1.01 16.47
C SER A 163 -5.37 -1.47 17.46
N THR A 164 -6.66 -1.24 17.18
CA THR A 164 -7.77 -1.55 18.09
C THR A 164 -8.76 -2.48 17.39
N PRO A 165 -9.14 -3.61 18.00
CA PRO A 165 -10.16 -4.48 17.44
C PRO A 165 -11.51 -3.77 17.37
N PRO A 166 -12.37 -4.10 16.37
CA PRO A 166 -13.66 -3.46 16.18
C PRO A 166 -14.64 -3.72 17.35
N LYS A 167 -14.46 -4.84 18.07
CA LYS A 167 -15.18 -5.15 19.31
C LYS A 167 -14.17 -5.56 20.37
N ARG A 168 -14.23 -4.93 21.55
CA ARG A 168 -13.44 -5.34 22.72
C ARG A 168 -14.30 -6.28 23.56
N THR A 169 -13.86 -7.53 23.72
CA THR A 169 -14.56 -8.52 24.56
C THR A 169 -14.14 -8.41 26.02
N ASN A 170 -12.87 -8.07 26.30
CA ASN A 170 -12.32 -7.92 27.65
C ASN A 170 -11.57 -6.57 27.79
N TYR A 171 -11.59 -5.99 28.99
CA TYR A 171 -10.85 -4.75 29.34
C TYR A 171 -9.43 -5.01 29.88
N GLU A 172 -8.96 -6.25 29.85
CA GLU A 172 -7.61 -6.58 30.28
C GLU A 172 -6.57 -6.01 29.32
N THR A 173 -5.61 -5.26 29.86
CA THR A 173 -4.50 -4.69 29.12
C THR A 173 -3.41 -5.74 28.93
N HIS A 174 -3.37 -6.35 27.75
CA HIS A 174 -2.30 -7.26 27.35
C HIS A 174 -1.26 -6.51 26.50
N ILE A 175 0.02 -6.62 26.88
CA ILE A 175 1.13 -6.16 26.02
C ILE A 175 1.26 -7.17 24.87
N ARG A 176 1.09 -6.71 23.64
CA ARG A 176 1.18 -7.55 22.44
C ARG A 176 2.18 -6.99 21.43
N PRO A 177 2.77 -7.85 20.58
CA PRO A 177 3.45 -7.40 19.38
C PRO A 177 2.52 -6.52 18.53
N ARG A 178 3.07 -5.45 17.96
CA ARG A 178 2.33 -4.49 17.13
C ARG A 178 2.27 -4.99 15.70
N ALA A 179 1.24 -5.77 15.38
CA ALA A 179 1.04 -6.34 14.04
C ALA A 179 1.03 -5.24 12.95
N GLU A 180 0.55 -4.04 13.28
CA GLU A 180 0.59 -2.90 12.35
C GLU A 180 2.02 -2.49 11.98
N VAL A 181 2.95 -2.52 12.93
CA VAL A 181 4.36 -2.16 12.70
C VAL A 181 5.05 -3.25 11.89
N GLN A 182 4.82 -4.52 12.24
CA GLN A 182 5.36 -5.67 11.51
C GLN A 182 4.90 -5.65 10.04
N LEU A 183 3.63 -5.32 9.79
CA LEU A 183 3.11 -5.21 8.43
C LEU A 183 3.81 -4.09 7.67
N TRP A 184 3.97 -2.91 8.27
CA TRP A 184 4.65 -1.77 7.65
C TRP A 184 6.10 -2.06 7.30
N GLU A 185 6.82 -2.78 8.17
CA GLU A 185 8.19 -3.19 7.91
C GLU A 185 8.28 -4.23 6.79
N ALA A 186 7.30 -5.13 6.69
CA ALA A 186 7.30 -6.21 5.71
C ALA A 186 6.96 -5.77 4.27
N VAL A 187 6.24 -4.64 4.10
CA VAL A 187 5.84 -4.12 2.77
C VAL A 187 6.68 -2.95 2.27
N ARG A 188 7.69 -2.53 3.03
CA ARG A 188 8.59 -1.43 2.69
C ARG A 188 9.66 -1.86 1.69
#